data_AF-A0A1H0TNI1-F1
#
_entry.id   AF-A0A1H0TNI1-F1
#
_cell.length_a   1.000
_cell.length_b   1.000
_cell.length_c   1.000
_cell.angle_alpha   90.00
_cell.angle_beta   90.00
_cell.angle_gamma   90.00
#
_symmetry.space_group_name_H-M   'P 1'
#
loop_
_entity.id
_entity.type
_entity.pdbx_description
1 polymer ?
#
loop_
_entity_poly.entity_id
_entity_poly.type
_entity_poly.pdbx_seq_one_letter_code
_entity_poly.pdbx_strand_id
1 'polypeptide(L)'
;MLPRVSRSLLLLLVVLSVAGCAYRVQGEPIAAPLPPLAIEKPRKTAGVDPCALVTEKDLKPVGTLRFNPVPRQEMANSCLYTLKENAYVLVAVPYRSFDESKRIQKDGRAVETGKHATWLSCGQESKDMVCTATIAVTRDESLLVAIGIGGGATEARARDSLAPIALEALKRMPSA
;
A
#
# COMPACT_ATOMS: atom_id res chain seq x y z
N MET A 1 44.13 38.71 70.03
CA MET A 1 42.91 39.47 69.68
C MET A 1 42.60 39.20 68.21
N LEU A 2 41.60 38.35 67.93
CA LEU A 2 40.94 38.22 66.63
C LEU A 2 40.03 39.46 66.38
N PRO A 3 39.38 39.65 65.20
CA PRO A 3 39.81 39.46 63.80
C PRO A 3 39.36 40.67 62.92
N ARG A 4 39.65 40.69 61.60
CA ARG A 4 38.66 41.23 60.65
C ARG A 4 38.68 40.50 59.30
N VAL A 5 37.51 39.91 59.07
CA VAL A 5 37.12 38.93 58.07
C VAL A 5 36.52 39.65 56.85
N SER A 6 36.49 38.93 55.74
CA SER A 6 35.34 38.87 54.81
C SER A 6 35.35 39.80 53.61
N ARG A 7 35.82 39.25 52.47
CA ARG A 7 35.32 39.60 51.12
C ARG A 7 35.46 38.46 50.10
N SER A 8 35.52 37.20 50.56
CA SER A 8 35.75 36.02 49.69
C SER A 8 34.66 34.94 49.81
N LEU A 9 33.39 35.33 50.01
CA LEU A 9 32.33 34.37 50.35
C LEU A 9 31.02 34.50 49.56
N LEU A 10 31.04 35.12 48.37
CA LEU A 10 29.81 35.32 47.58
C LEU A 10 29.87 34.84 46.13
N LEU A 11 30.90 34.08 45.75
CA LEU A 11 31.05 33.58 44.36
C LEU A 11 31.09 32.04 44.24
N LEU A 12 30.76 31.30 45.30
CA LEU A 12 30.91 29.83 45.35
C LEU A 12 29.59 29.04 45.44
N LEU A 13 28.42 29.66 45.20
CA LEU A 13 27.12 29.05 45.53
C LEU A 13 26.11 28.92 44.37
N VAL A 14 26.54 28.93 43.10
CA VAL A 14 25.61 28.81 41.95
C VAL A 14 26.05 27.78 40.89
N VAL A 15 26.72 26.70 41.28
CA VAL A 15 27.10 25.61 40.33
C VAL A 15 26.81 24.22 40.91
N LEU A 16 25.66 24.03 41.55
CA LEU A 16 25.28 22.75 42.16
C LEU A 16 23.77 22.49 41.99
N SER A 17 23.27 22.42 40.75
CA SER A 17 21.87 22.04 40.52
C SER A 17 21.53 21.55 39.11
N VAL A 18 22.32 20.66 38.50
CA VAL A 18 21.80 19.79 37.43
C VAL A 18 22.47 18.41 37.44
N ALA A 19 22.35 17.66 38.54
CA ALA A 19 22.50 16.20 38.47
C ALA A 19 21.15 15.62 37.99
N GLY A 20 20.82 15.84 36.72
CA GLY A 20 19.74 15.13 36.07
C GLY A 20 20.15 13.68 35.93
N CYS A 21 19.51 12.78 36.67
CA CYS A 21 19.67 11.35 36.49
C CYS A 21 19.26 10.99 35.05
N ALA A 22 20.24 10.94 34.15
CA ALA A 22 20.08 10.28 32.86
C ALA A 22 19.99 8.78 33.12
N TYR A 23 18.82 8.32 33.57
CA TYR A 23 18.47 6.90 33.52
C TYR A 23 18.42 6.53 32.04
N ARG A 24 19.50 5.95 31.53
CA ARG A 24 19.47 5.22 30.26
C ARG A 24 18.62 3.98 30.50
N VAL A 25 17.37 4.03 30.07
CA VAL A 25 16.57 2.82 29.86
C VAL A 25 17.30 2.01 28.78
N GLN A 26 18.07 1.00 29.20
CA GLN A 26 18.72 0.00 28.33
C GLN A 26 17.65 -0.98 27.81
N GLY A 27 16.63 -0.47 27.13
CA GLY A 27 15.72 -1.26 26.35
C GLY A 27 15.82 -0.78 24.91
N GLU A 28 16.03 -1.69 23.96
CA GLU A 28 15.72 -1.38 22.57
C GLU A 28 14.27 -0.87 22.51
N PRO A 29 13.99 0.25 21.84
CA PRO A 29 12.64 0.74 21.72
C PRO A 29 11.79 -0.35 21.05
N ILE A 30 10.86 -0.92 21.82
CA ILE A 30 9.86 -1.85 21.29
C ILE A 30 9.03 -1.04 20.30
N ALA A 31 9.04 -1.45 19.03
CA ALA A 31 8.25 -0.80 18.00
C ALA A 31 6.77 -0.78 18.45
N ALA A 32 6.16 0.40 18.41
CA ALA A 32 4.75 0.53 18.70
C ALA A 32 3.96 -0.39 17.74
N PRO A 33 2.89 -1.05 18.22
CA PRO A 33 2.03 -1.86 17.35
C PRO A 33 1.56 -1.02 16.16
N LEU A 34 1.67 -1.58 14.95
CA LEU A 34 1.17 -0.90 13.75
C LEU A 34 -0.33 -0.61 13.92
N PRO A 35 -0.81 0.56 13.45
CA PRO A 35 -2.24 0.85 13.47
C PRO A 35 -3.04 -0.26 12.77
N PRO A 36 -4.30 -0.47 13.17
CA PRO A 36 -5.14 -1.51 12.57
C PRO A 36 -5.34 -1.22 11.08
N LEU A 37 -4.87 -2.14 10.24
CA LEU A 37 -5.13 -2.15 8.80
C LEU A 37 -6.47 -2.84 8.57
N ALA A 38 -7.42 -2.16 7.92
CA ALA A 38 -8.73 -2.73 7.68
C ALA A 38 -8.64 -3.91 6.70
N ILE A 39 -8.93 -5.12 7.18
CA ILE A 39 -8.99 -6.35 6.40
C ILE A 39 -10.23 -7.10 6.92
N GLU A 40 -11.33 -7.04 6.18
CA GLU A 40 -12.60 -7.65 6.63
C GLU A 40 -12.47 -9.16 6.84
N LYS A 41 -11.92 -9.87 5.86
CA LYS A 41 -11.61 -11.30 5.95
C LYS A 41 -10.27 -11.59 5.27
N PRO A 42 -9.23 -12.02 6.01
CA PRO A 42 -7.96 -12.39 5.41
C PRO A 42 -8.14 -13.41 4.28
N ARG A 43 -7.34 -13.26 3.21
CA ARG A 43 -7.37 -14.17 2.05
C ARG A 43 -6.10 -14.99 1.96
N LYS A 44 -6.23 -16.20 1.44
CA LYS A 44 -5.10 -17.03 1.05
C LYS A 44 -4.44 -16.40 -0.18
N THR A 45 -3.12 -16.34 -0.17
CA THR A 45 -2.29 -15.77 -1.25
C THR A 45 -1.45 -16.85 -1.92
N ALA A 46 -0.92 -17.80 -1.15
CA ALA A 46 -0.11 -18.90 -1.66
C ALA A 46 -0.91 -19.84 -2.58
N GLY A 47 -0.37 -20.10 -3.77
CA GLY A 47 -0.93 -21.02 -4.76
C GLY A 47 -2.21 -20.51 -5.43
N VAL A 48 -2.53 -19.22 -5.32
CA VAL A 48 -3.64 -18.60 -6.05
C VAL A 48 -3.24 -18.40 -7.50
N ASP A 49 -4.10 -18.82 -8.43
CA ASP A 49 -3.94 -18.51 -9.86
C ASP A 49 -4.48 -17.09 -10.14
N PRO A 50 -3.63 -16.10 -10.46
CA PRO A 50 -4.07 -14.74 -10.77
C PRO A 50 -4.94 -14.68 -12.03
N CYS A 51 -4.80 -15.61 -12.97
CA CYS A 51 -5.61 -15.65 -14.20
C CYS A 51 -7.04 -16.13 -13.95
N ALA A 52 -7.31 -16.77 -12.81
CA ALA A 52 -8.65 -17.21 -12.42
C ALA A 52 -9.43 -16.15 -11.60
N LEU A 53 -8.77 -15.06 -11.19
CA LEU A 53 -9.39 -14.03 -10.34
C LEU A 53 -10.27 -13.05 -11.12
N VAL A 54 -10.08 -12.93 -12.43
CA VAL A 54 -10.91 -12.09 -13.29
C VAL A 54 -11.37 -12.90 -14.49
N THR A 55 -12.64 -12.72 -14.86
CA THR A 55 -13.26 -13.37 -16.00
C THR A 55 -13.62 -12.35 -17.07
N GLU A 56 -13.86 -12.82 -18.30
CA GLU A 56 -14.31 -11.95 -19.39
C GLU A 56 -15.59 -11.17 -19.06
N LYS A 57 -16.49 -11.75 -18.26
CA LYS A 57 -17.72 -11.07 -17.80
C LYS A 57 -17.40 -9.81 -16.99
N ASP A 58 -16.37 -9.85 -16.15
CA ASP A 58 -15.99 -8.73 -15.30
C ASP A 58 -15.31 -7.62 -16.12
N LEU A 59 -14.71 -7.98 -17.26
CA LEU A 59 -13.99 -7.07 -18.16
C LEU A 59 -14.89 -6.41 -19.21
N LYS A 60 -16.09 -6.96 -19.46
CA LYS A 60 -17.04 -6.48 -20.47
C LYS A 60 -17.30 -4.96 -20.47
N PRO A 61 -17.38 -4.26 -19.31
CA PRO A 61 -17.55 -2.81 -19.30
C PRO A 61 -16.35 -2.02 -19.84
N VAL A 62 -15.15 -2.61 -19.78
CA VAL A 62 -13.92 -2.00 -20.27
C VAL A 62 -13.69 -2.37 -21.74
N GLY A 63 -13.99 -3.61 -22.11
CA GLY A 63 -13.75 -4.10 -23.45
C GLY A 63 -13.87 -5.61 -23.61
N THR A 64 -13.46 -6.08 -24.77
CA THR A 64 -13.44 -7.50 -25.14
C THR A 64 -12.01 -8.02 -25.13
N LEU A 65 -11.79 -9.25 -24.66
CA LEU A 65 -10.47 -9.86 -24.71
C LEU A 65 -9.95 -9.91 -26.15
N ARG A 66 -8.71 -9.46 -26.32
CA ARG A 66 -7.97 -9.57 -27.57
C ARG A 66 -7.32 -10.95 -27.69
N PHE A 67 -6.81 -11.47 -26.57
CA PHE A 67 -6.16 -12.77 -26.44
C PHE A 67 -6.55 -13.41 -25.12
N ASN A 68 -6.23 -14.70 -24.96
CA ASN A 68 -6.33 -15.36 -23.67
C ASN A 68 -5.44 -14.64 -22.64
N PRO A 69 -5.89 -14.53 -21.37
CA PRO A 69 -5.06 -13.97 -20.31
C PRO A 69 -3.78 -14.78 -20.13
N VAL A 70 -2.65 -14.10 -19.94
CA VAL A 70 -1.35 -14.75 -19.83
C VAL A 70 -0.56 -14.26 -18.62
N PRO A 71 0.21 -15.14 -17.95
CA PRO A 71 1.16 -14.70 -16.94
C PRO A 71 2.23 -13.77 -17.49
N ARG A 72 2.72 -12.84 -16.66
CA ARG A 72 3.81 -11.93 -17.00
C ARG A 72 5.12 -12.41 -16.37
N GLN A 73 6.20 -12.43 -17.14
CA GLN A 73 7.50 -12.91 -16.64
C GLN A 73 8.19 -11.86 -15.77
N GLU A 74 7.97 -10.58 -16.07
CA GLU A 74 8.51 -9.44 -15.33
C GLU A 74 7.83 -9.20 -13.98
N MET A 75 6.65 -9.79 -13.77
CA MET A 75 5.89 -9.67 -12.53
C MET A 75 5.40 -11.05 -12.11
N ALA A 76 6.09 -11.63 -11.14
CA ALA A 76 5.74 -12.92 -10.58
C ALA A 76 4.29 -12.94 -10.07
N ASN A 77 3.65 -14.11 -10.18
CA ASN A 77 2.29 -14.34 -9.73
C ASN A 77 1.27 -13.33 -10.26
N SER A 78 1.43 -12.92 -11.52
CA SER A 78 0.51 -11.99 -12.18
C SER A 78 -0.09 -12.56 -13.46
N CYS A 79 -1.22 -11.98 -13.87
CA CYS A 79 -1.89 -12.29 -15.12
C CYS A 79 -2.31 -11.00 -15.83
N LEU A 80 -1.98 -10.90 -17.12
CA LEU A 80 -2.34 -9.79 -17.99
C LEU A 80 -3.52 -10.17 -18.88
N TYR A 81 -4.54 -9.32 -18.87
CA TYR A 81 -5.71 -9.37 -19.72
C TYR A 81 -5.61 -8.22 -20.72
N THR A 82 -5.33 -8.51 -21.99
CA THR A 82 -5.28 -7.49 -23.04
C THR A 82 -6.63 -7.37 -23.74
N LEU A 83 -7.15 -6.15 -23.87
CA LEU A 83 -8.43 -5.85 -24.49
C LEU A 83 -8.25 -5.23 -25.88
N LYS A 84 -9.28 -5.32 -26.73
CA LYS A 84 -9.26 -4.77 -28.10
C LYS A 84 -9.31 -3.24 -28.10
N GLU A 85 -9.87 -2.66 -27.05
CA GLU A 85 -10.21 -1.24 -26.89
C GLU A 85 -9.01 -0.40 -26.40
N ASN A 86 -7.78 -0.83 -26.71
CA ASN A 86 -6.54 -0.23 -26.21
C ASN A 86 -6.52 -0.12 -24.68
N ALA A 87 -7.02 -1.16 -24.01
CA ALA A 87 -7.01 -1.28 -22.57
C ALA A 87 -6.39 -2.61 -22.14
N TYR A 88 -5.90 -2.65 -20.90
CA TYR A 88 -5.45 -3.88 -20.27
C TYR A 88 -5.78 -3.89 -18.80
N VAL A 89 -5.93 -5.08 -18.24
CA VAL A 89 -6.03 -5.32 -16.79
C VAL A 89 -4.89 -6.24 -16.38
N LEU A 90 -4.23 -5.92 -15.28
CA LEU A 90 -3.19 -6.74 -14.67
C LEU A 90 -3.62 -7.11 -13.25
N VAL A 91 -3.60 -8.39 -12.94
CA VAL A 91 -3.90 -8.91 -11.59
C VAL A 91 -2.66 -9.58 -11.05
N ALA A 92 -2.27 -9.34 -9.79
CA ALA A 92 -1.16 -10.05 -9.17
C ALA A 92 -1.42 -10.39 -7.70
N VAL A 93 -1.07 -11.62 -7.30
CA VAL A 93 -1.15 -12.09 -5.91
C VAL A 93 -0.28 -13.35 -5.70
N PRO A 94 0.54 -13.43 -4.62
CA PRO A 94 0.85 -12.34 -3.70
C PRO A 94 1.58 -11.21 -4.42
N TYR A 95 1.24 -9.99 -4.04
CA TYR A 95 1.98 -8.79 -4.37
C TYR A 95 2.62 -8.20 -3.10
N ARG A 96 3.39 -7.11 -3.24
CA ARG A 96 4.03 -6.41 -2.11
C ARG A 96 3.03 -5.96 -1.04
N SER A 97 3.56 -5.60 0.13
CA SER A 97 2.73 -5.14 1.25
C SER A 97 2.00 -3.83 0.95
N PHE A 98 0.87 -3.63 1.62
CA PHE A 98 0.08 -2.40 1.53
C PHE A 98 0.91 -1.15 1.85
N ASP A 99 1.71 -1.21 2.92
CA ASP A 99 2.56 -0.10 3.34
C ASP A 99 3.70 0.17 2.36
N GLU A 100 4.24 -0.86 1.71
CA GLU A 100 5.22 -0.66 0.65
C GLU A 100 4.62 0.04 -0.56
N SER A 101 3.41 -0.34 -0.98
CA SER A 101 2.67 0.38 -2.03
C SER A 101 2.47 1.85 -1.67
N LYS A 102 2.10 2.16 -0.42
CA LYS A 102 1.98 3.54 0.06
C LYS A 102 3.27 4.33 -0.03
N ARG A 103 4.41 3.72 0.34
CA ARG A 103 5.73 4.38 0.28
C ARG A 103 6.15 4.70 -1.15
N ILE A 104 5.89 3.79 -2.09
CA ILE A 104 6.31 3.91 -3.49
C ILE A 104 5.37 4.85 -4.27
N GLN A 105 4.07 4.73 -4.07
CA GLN A 105 3.04 5.48 -4.79
C GLN A 105 2.60 6.70 -3.96
N LYS A 106 3.46 7.70 -3.88
CA LYS A 106 3.29 8.88 -3.01
C LYS A 106 2.04 9.70 -3.31
N ASP A 107 1.62 9.72 -4.57
CA ASP A 107 0.42 10.45 -5.03
C ASP A 107 -0.86 9.58 -4.96
N GLY A 108 -0.76 8.38 -4.41
CA GLY A 108 -1.92 7.53 -4.15
C GLY A 108 -2.77 8.02 -2.98
N ARG A 109 -3.92 7.38 -2.81
CA ARG A 109 -4.87 7.67 -1.72
C ARG A 109 -5.48 6.41 -1.15
N ALA A 110 -5.81 6.47 0.13
CA ALA A 110 -6.54 5.40 0.80
C ALA A 110 -8.01 5.42 0.37
N VAL A 111 -8.51 4.25 -0.03
CA VAL A 111 -9.92 3.96 -0.33
C VAL A 111 -10.26 2.57 0.24
N GLU A 112 -11.49 2.12 0.05
CA GLU A 112 -11.92 0.78 0.43
C GLU A 112 -12.38 -0.03 -0.78
N THR A 113 -12.03 -1.32 -0.80
CA THR A 113 -12.56 -2.30 -1.75
C THR A 113 -13.14 -3.45 -0.95
N GLY A 114 -14.46 -3.61 -0.95
CA GLY A 114 -15.12 -4.68 -0.18
C GLY A 114 -14.78 -4.68 1.30
N LYS A 115 -14.61 -3.49 1.92
CA LYS A 115 -14.15 -3.25 3.31
C LYS A 115 -12.68 -3.64 3.59
N HIS A 116 -11.90 -3.91 2.57
CA HIS A 116 -10.44 -4.02 2.69
C HIS A 116 -9.81 -2.66 2.41
N ALA A 117 -8.83 -2.28 3.21
CA ALA A 117 -7.98 -1.14 2.97
C ALA A 117 -7.33 -1.27 1.59
N THR A 118 -7.51 -0.25 0.77
CA THR A 118 -7.01 -0.22 -0.61
C THR A 118 -6.21 1.05 -0.84
N TRP A 119 -5.01 0.91 -1.38
CA TRP A 119 -4.21 2.05 -1.84
C TRP A 119 -4.44 2.21 -3.33
N LEU A 120 -5.16 3.27 -3.70
CA LEU A 120 -5.47 3.61 -5.07
C LEU A 120 -4.47 4.64 -5.57
N SER A 121 -3.74 4.33 -6.63
CA SER A 121 -2.82 5.25 -7.30
C SER A 121 -3.11 5.26 -8.79
N CYS A 122 -3.31 6.46 -9.33
CA CYS A 122 -3.52 6.68 -10.75
C CYS A 122 -2.48 7.66 -11.29
N GLY A 123 -2.10 7.48 -12.55
CA GLY A 123 -1.14 8.35 -13.21
C GLY A 123 -1.08 8.08 -14.71
N GLN A 124 -0.60 9.08 -15.43
CA GLN A 124 -0.30 8.93 -16.84
C GLN A 124 1.01 8.16 -17.00
N GLU A 125 0.97 7.00 -17.64
CA GLU A 125 2.15 6.21 -17.99
C GLU A 125 2.26 6.14 -19.50
N SER A 126 3.24 6.85 -20.06
CA SER A 126 3.32 7.06 -21.51
C SER A 126 1.99 7.62 -22.06
N LYS A 127 1.34 6.92 -22.97
CA LYS A 127 0.05 7.31 -23.58
C LYS A 127 -1.19 6.77 -22.86
N ASP A 128 -1.02 5.96 -21.82
CA ASP A 128 -2.11 5.30 -21.11
C ASP A 128 -2.36 5.95 -19.75
N MET A 129 -3.63 6.12 -19.38
CA MET A 129 -4.01 6.42 -18.01
C MET A 129 -4.06 5.10 -17.24
N VAL A 130 -3.19 4.96 -16.24
CA VAL A 130 -3.06 3.74 -15.43
C VAL A 130 -3.58 4.01 -14.04
N CYS A 131 -4.48 3.14 -13.55
CA CYS A 131 -4.92 3.12 -12.16
C CYS A 131 -4.60 1.76 -11.54
N THR A 132 -4.11 1.76 -10.31
CA THR A 132 -3.75 0.57 -9.54
C THR A 132 -4.48 0.58 -8.20
N ALA A 133 -5.04 -0.56 -7.82
CA ALA A 133 -5.63 -0.83 -6.51
C ALA A 133 -4.78 -1.90 -5.83
N THR A 134 -4.01 -1.50 -4.82
CA THR A 134 -3.34 -2.44 -3.91
C THR A 134 -4.26 -2.70 -2.73
N ILE A 135 -4.89 -3.88 -2.68
CA ILE A 135 -5.87 -4.26 -1.66
C ILE A 135 -5.17 -5.11 -0.61
N ALA A 136 -5.21 -4.68 0.65
CA ALA A 136 -4.68 -5.45 1.76
C ALA A 136 -5.50 -6.74 1.96
N VAL A 137 -4.87 -7.90 1.77
CA VAL A 137 -5.53 -9.21 1.94
C VAL A 137 -4.93 -10.03 3.08
N THR A 138 -3.69 -9.73 3.46
CA THR A 138 -3.07 -10.07 4.74
C THR A 138 -2.36 -8.82 5.27
N ARG A 139 -1.62 -8.94 6.38
CA ARG A 139 -0.79 -7.82 6.89
C ARG A 139 0.41 -7.54 5.98
N ASP A 140 0.95 -8.56 5.35
CA ASP A 140 2.23 -8.49 4.65
C ASP A 140 2.08 -8.58 3.12
N GLU A 141 0.94 -9.05 2.63
CA GLU A 141 0.68 -9.28 1.22
C GLU A 141 -0.62 -8.61 0.76
N SER A 142 -0.61 -8.22 -0.51
CA SER A 142 -1.75 -7.55 -1.15
C SER A 142 -2.19 -8.29 -2.41
N LEU A 143 -3.44 -8.05 -2.80
CA LEU A 143 -3.93 -8.25 -4.16
C LEU A 143 -3.70 -6.94 -4.95
N LEU A 144 -2.96 -7.00 -6.05
CA LEU A 144 -2.87 -5.91 -7.01
C LEU A 144 -3.91 -6.14 -8.11
N VAL A 145 -4.71 -5.10 -8.40
CA VAL A 145 -5.44 -5.00 -9.66
C VAL A 145 -5.10 -3.66 -10.28
N ALA A 146 -4.62 -3.68 -11.51
CA ALA A 146 -4.31 -2.50 -12.29
C ALA A 146 -5.09 -2.49 -13.58
N ILE A 147 -5.43 -1.30 -14.06
CA ILE A 147 -6.01 -1.08 -15.38
C ILE A 147 -5.21 0.02 -16.07
N GLY A 148 -4.89 -0.19 -17.34
CA GLY A 148 -4.40 0.86 -18.23
C GLY A 148 -5.38 1.07 -19.36
N ILE A 149 -5.71 2.33 -19.65
CA ILE A 149 -6.61 2.70 -20.75
C ILE A 149 -5.92 3.78 -21.60
N GLY A 150 -5.67 3.46 -22.87
CA GLY A 150 -5.11 4.40 -23.84
C GLY A 150 -6.13 5.37 -24.42
N GLY A 151 -5.67 6.20 -25.36
CA GLY A 151 -6.55 7.09 -26.13
C GLY A 151 -7.05 8.31 -25.37
N GLY A 152 -6.25 8.86 -24.45
CA GLY A 152 -6.59 10.07 -23.70
C GLY A 152 -7.65 9.86 -22.62
N ALA A 153 -7.75 8.64 -22.08
CA ALA A 153 -8.66 8.36 -20.97
C ALA A 153 -8.34 9.22 -19.74
N THR A 154 -9.38 9.64 -19.03
CA THR A 154 -9.23 10.41 -17.78
C THR A 154 -8.97 9.49 -16.60
N GLU A 155 -8.39 10.04 -15.52
CA GLU A 155 -8.25 9.30 -14.25
C GLU A 155 -9.60 8.75 -13.77
N ALA A 156 -10.66 9.57 -13.83
CA ALA A 156 -11.99 9.17 -13.40
C ALA A 156 -12.47 7.93 -14.17
N ARG A 157 -12.32 7.93 -15.50
CA ARG A 157 -12.70 6.77 -16.33
C ARG A 157 -11.92 5.52 -15.96
N ALA A 158 -10.59 5.63 -15.79
CA ALA A 158 -9.76 4.49 -15.43
C ALA A 158 -10.10 3.94 -14.03
N ARG A 159 -10.27 4.83 -13.05
CA ARG A 159 -10.67 4.47 -11.69
C ARG A 159 -12.04 3.80 -11.63
N ASP A 160 -13.03 4.39 -12.28
CA ASP A 160 -14.40 3.90 -12.22
C ASP A 160 -14.53 2.55 -12.96
N SER A 161 -13.68 2.32 -13.97
CA SER A 161 -13.51 1.02 -14.62
C SER A 161 -12.81 -0.01 -13.74
N LEU A 162 -11.79 0.41 -12.97
CA LEU A 162 -11.02 -0.46 -12.07
C LEU A 162 -11.85 -1.02 -10.91
N ALA A 163 -12.67 -0.17 -10.29
CA ALA A 163 -13.37 -0.48 -9.04
C ALA A 163 -14.18 -1.80 -9.07
N PRO A 164 -15.07 -2.05 -10.06
CA PRO A 164 -15.81 -3.32 -10.12
C PRO A 164 -14.89 -4.53 -10.37
N ILE A 165 -13.85 -4.40 -11.19
CA ILE A 165 -12.90 -5.49 -11.47
C ILE A 165 -12.13 -5.86 -10.21
N ALA A 166 -11.66 -4.85 -9.46
CA ALA A 166 -10.94 -5.01 -8.21
C ALA A 166 -11.78 -5.74 -7.15
N LEU A 167 -13.06 -5.39 -7.03
CA LEU A 167 -13.99 -6.05 -6.13
C LEU A 167 -14.24 -7.52 -6.51
N GLU A 168 -14.40 -7.79 -7.81
CA GLU A 168 -14.64 -9.14 -8.32
C GLU A 168 -13.42 -10.07 -8.18
N ALA A 169 -12.21 -9.53 -8.37
CA ALA A 169 -10.96 -10.23 -8.07
C ALA A 169 -10.84 -10.58 -6.58
N LEU A 170 -11.11 -9.62 -5.70
CA LEU A 170 -11.08 -9.83 -4.25
C LEU A 170 -12.08 -10.89 -3.79
N LYS A 171 -13.30 -10.92 -4.36
CA LYS A 171 -14.34 -11.92 -4.02
C LYS A 171 -13.94 -13.34 -4.41
N ARG A 172 -13.22 -13.51 -5.51
CA ARG A 172 -12.78 -14.82 -6.01
C ARG A 172 -11.54 -15.34 -5.29
N MET A 173 -10.87 -14.51 -4.49
CA MET A 173 -9.78 -15.00 -3.64
C MET A 173 -10.29 -15.99 -2.59
N PRO A 174 -9.59 -17.11 -2.36
CA PRO A 174 -9.93 -18.02 -1.27
C PRO A 174 -9.77 -17.34 0.09
N SER A 175 -10.60 -17.70 1.06
CA SER A 175 -10.38 -17.31 2.45
C SER A 175 -9.12 -17.98 3.01
N ALA A 176 -8.42 -17.29 3.91
CA ALA A 176 -7.28 -17.84 4.65
C ALA A 176 -7.72 -18.84 5.73
#